data_AF-E2NLH3-F1
#
_entry.id   AF-E2NLH3-F1
#
_cell.length_a   1.000
_cell.length_b   1.000
_cell.length_c   1.000
_cell.angle_alpha   90.00
_cell.angle_beta   90.00
_cell.angle_gamma   90.00
#
_symmetry.space_group_name_H-M   'P 1'
#
loop_
_entity.id
_entity.type
_entity.pdbx_description
1 polymer ?
#
loop_
_entity_poly.entity_id
_entity_poly.type
_entity_poly.pdbx_seq_one_letter_code
_entity_poly.pdbx_strand_id
1 'polypeptide(L)'
;MYYFSEETVWLTQTQIGALFGKAKSTISEHIKNIFEEGELNENMVVRKFRTTTQHGAIENKTQSHEVNYYNLDVIIPVGYRVKSVQGTQFRI
;
A
#
# COMPACT_ATOMS: atom_id res chain seq x y z
N MET A 1 5.11 -8.30 30.65
CA MET A 1 4.29 -7.14 30.22
C MET A 1 4.70 -6.82 28.80
N TYR A 2 3.96 -7.33 27.80
CA TYR A 2 4.28 -7.08 26.40
C TYR A 2 3.53 -5.81 25.98
N TYR A 3 4.29 -4.72 25.79
CA TYR A 3 3.80 -3.55 25.07
C TYR A 3 3.69 -3.95 23.60
N PHE A 4 2.48 -4.25 23.13
CA PHE A 4 2.20 -4.22 21.70
C PHE A 4 2.19 -2.74 21.31
N SER A 5 3.36 -2.19 20.95
CA SER A 5 3.36 -0.95 20.17
C SER A 5 2.58 -1.25 18.91
N GLU A 6 1.59 -0.42 18.58
CA GLU A 6 0.87 -0.48 17.32
C GLU A 6 1.88 -0.50 16.17
N GLU A 7 2.25 -1.69 15.68
CA GLU A 7 3.09 -1.84 14.50
C GLU A 7 2.29 -1.26 13.34
N THR A 8 2.51 0.02 13.06
CA THR A 8 1.86 0.68 11.94
C THR A 8 2.47 0.10 10.68
N VAL A 9 1.81 -0.90 10.11
CA VAL A 9 2.23 -1.53 8.85
C VAL A 9 2.02 -0.52 7.73
N TRP A 10 3.10 -0.20 7.01
CA TRP A 10 3.08 0.67 5.84
C TRP A 10 3.47 -0.15 4.62
N LEU A 11 2.58 -0.26 3.64
CA LEU A 11 2.80 -1.07 2.43
C LEU A 11 2.64 -0.23 1.16
N THR A 12 3.45 -0.52 0.16
CA THR A 12 3.24 -0.04 -1.21
C THR A 12 2.08 -0.79 -1.87
N GLN A 13 1.48 -0.22 -2.93
CA GLN A 13 0.42 -0.90 -3.68
C GLN A 13 0.85 -2.29 -4.20
N THR A 14 2.12 -2.46 -4.54
CA THR A 14 2.68 -3.75 -4.97
C THR A 14 2.67 -4.77 -3.83
N GLN A 15 3.06 -4.36 -2.63
CA GLN A 15 3.04 -5.24 -1.44
C GLN A 15 1.61 -5.59 -1.03
N ILE A 16 0.68 -4.63 -1.09
CA ILE A 16 -0.75 -4.87 -0.86
C ILE A 16 -1.30 -5.86 -1.90
N GLY A 17 -0.89 -5.72 -3.16
CA GLY A 17 -1.23 -6.68 -4.22
C GLY A 17 -0.73 -8.09 -3.90
N ALA A 18 0.52 -8.23 -3.45
CA ALA A 18 1.07 -9.51 -3.03
C ALA A 18 0.30 -10.11 -1.82
N LEU A 19 -0.05 -9.28 -0.84
CA LEU A 19 -0.83 -9.69 0.35
C LEU A 19 -2.18 -10.29 -0.03
N PHE A 20 -2.90 -9.66 -0.97
CA PHE A 20 -4.24 -10.10 -1.36
C PHE A 20 -4.28 -10.94 -2.64
N GLY A 21 -3.13 -11.31 -3.22
CA GLY A 21 -3.06 -12.07 -4.47
C GLY A 21 -3.67 -11.33 -5.66
N LYS A 22 -3.43 -10.02 -5.78
CA LYS A 22 -3.95 -9.15 -6.84
C LYS A 22 -2.86 -8.34 -7.54
N ALA A 23 -3.16 -7.95 -8.77
CA ALA A 23 -2.33 -7.03 -9.52
C ALA A 23 -2.34 -5.64 -8.87
N LYS A 24 -1.22 -4.91 -9.01
CA LYS A 24 -1.08 -3.52 -8.53
C LYS A 24 -2.19 -2.61 -9.09
N SER A 25 -2.60 -2.81 -10.35
CA SER A 25 -3.68 -2.03 -10.97
C SER A 25 -5.01 -2.14 -10.23
N THR A 26 -5.39 -3.36 -9.81
CA THR A 26 -6.60 -3.59 -9.00
C THR A 26 -6.53 -2.88 -7.65
N ILE A 27 -5.37 -2.93 -6.99
CA ILE A 27 -5.17 -2.21 -5.73
C ILE A 27 -5.27 -0.70 -5.94
N SER A 28 -4.65 -0.19 -7.01
CA SER A 28 -4.70 1.23 -7.36
C SER A 28 -6.13 1.71 -7.58
N GLU A 29 -6.99 0.91 -8.21
CA GLU A 29 -8.40 1.25 -8.43
C GLU A 29 -9.19 1.31 -7.12
N HIS A 30 -9.03 0.34 -6.23
CA HIS A 30 -9.69 0.38 -4.92
C HIS A 30 -9.25 1.58 -4.07
N ILE A 31 -7.96 1.90 -4.05
CA ILE A 31 -7.42 3.06 -3.33
C ILE A 31 -7.95 4.37 -3.92
N LYS A 32 -8.00 4.46 -5.26
CA LYS A 32 -8.56 5.62 -5.94
C LYS A 32 -10.01 5.86 -5.54
N ASN A 33 -10.85 4.82 -5.59
CA ASN A 33 -12.26 4.94 -5.23
C ASN A 33 -12.46 5.35 -3.76
N ILE A 34 -11.66 4.80 -2.83
CA ILE A 34 -11.68 5.19 -1.42
C ILE A 34 -11.48 6.71 -1.24
N PHE A 35 -10.56 7.31 -1.99
CA PHE A 35 -10.33 8.76 -1.91
C PHE A 35 -11.35 9.58 -2.69
N GLU A 36 -11.81 9.11 -3.86
CA GLU A 36 -12.85 9.79 -4.65
C GLU A 36 -14.21 9.80 -3.92
N GLU A 37 -14.51 8.75 -3.16
CA GLU A 37 -15.71 8.64 -2.31
C GLU A 37 -15.57 9.39 -0.98
N GLY A 38 -14.38 9.94 -0.69
CA GLY A 38 -14.11 10.71 0.53
C GLY A 38 -14.09 9.88 1.81
N GLU A 39 -13.91 8.56 1.72
CA GLU A 39 -13.88 7.66 2.89
C GLU A 39 -12.68 7.91 3.80
N LEU A 40 -11.54 8.31 3.22
CA LEU A 40 -10.29 8.56 3.94
C LEU A 40 -9.64 9.86 3.47
N ASN A 41 -8.92 10.51 4.38
CA ASN A 41 -8.07 11.65 4.07
C ASN A 41 -6.66 11.16 3.71
N GLU A 42 -6.27 11.32 2.44
CA GLU A 42 -4.97 10.87 1.91
C GLU A 42 -3.78 11.35 2.76
N ASN A 43 -3.84 12.57 3.30
CA ASN A 43 -2.74 13.15 4.09
C ASN A 43 -2.48 12.44 5.43
N MET A 44 -3.46 11.68 5.94
CA MET A 44 -3.34 10.95 7.20
C MET A 44 -2.85 9.51 6.97
N VAL A 45 -3.18 8.93 5.82
CA VAL A 45 -3.05 7.49 5.56
C VAL A 45 -2.00 7.15 4.50
N VAL A 46 -1.43 8.15 3.82
CA VAL A 46 -0.38 8.00 2.82
C VAL A 46 0.90 8.69 3.25
N ARG A 47 2.02 7.98 3.10
CA ARG A 47 3.38 8.53 3.27
C ARG A 47 4.17 8.37 1.98
N LYS A 48 4.87 9.43 1.60
CA LYS A 48 5.81 9.41 0.47
C LYS A 48 7.20 9.13 0.99
N PHE A 49 7.82 8.05 0.51
CA PHE A 49 9.22 7.75 0.80
C PHE A 49 10.04 7.88 -0.46
N ARG A 50 11.22 8.49 -0.34
CA ARG A 50 12.16 8.63 -1.45
C ARG A 50 13.00 7.36 -1.55
N THR A 51 12.78 6.57 -2.59
CA THR A 51 13.60 5.39 -2.88
C THR A 51 14.66 5.79 -3.90
N THR A 52 15.93 5.69 -3.51
CA THR A 52 17.06 5.91 -4.41
C THR A 52 17.56 4.56 -4.90
N THR A 53 17.40 4.30 -6.19
CA THR A 53 17.92 3.09 -6.84
C THR A 53 19.07 3.48 -7.74
N GLN A 54 20.10 2.63 -7.87
CA GLN A 54 21.10 2.81 -8.92
C GLN A 54 20.40 2.77 -10.27
N HIS A 55 20.74 3.72 -11.13
CA HIS A 55 20.17 3.80 -12.46
C HIS A 55 20.71 2.60 -13.26
N GLY A 56 19.85 1.61 -13.53
CA GLY A 56 20.27 0.35 -14.16
C GLY A 56 20.87 0.45 -15.57
N ALA A 57 20.96 1.66 -16.13
CA ALA A 57 21.49 1.94 -17.46
C ALA A 57 22.79 2.77 -17.47
N ILE A 58 23.19 3.37 -16.33
CA ILE A 58 24.37 4.26 -16.29
C ILE A 58 25.11 4.06 -14.97
N GLU A 59 26.33 3.53 -15.06
CA GLU A 59 27.25 3.40 -13.94
C GLU A 59 27.52 4.79 -13.32
N ASN A 60 27.37 4.92 -11.99
CA ASN A 60 27.48 6.16 -11.21
C ASN A 60 26.33 7.18 -11.32
N LYS A 61 25.17 6.83 -11.89
CA LYS A 61 23.96 7.66 -11.78
C LYS A 61 22.96 7.01 -10.81
N THR A 62 22.40 7.80 -9.91
CA THR A 62 21.29 7.38 -9.04
C THR A 62 19.99 7.99 -9.55
N GLN A 63 18.90 7.22 -9.49
CA GLN A 63 17.55 7.71 -9.79
C GLN A 63 16.74 7.65 -8.49
N SER A 64 16.24 8.79 -8.04
CA SER A 64 15.28 8.85 -6.95
C SER A 64 13.87 8.83 -7.53
N HIS A 65 13.02 7.93 -7.03
CA HIS A 65 11.59 7.99 -7.25
C HIS A 65 10.86 8.07 -5.92
N GLU A 66 9.79 8.86 -5.88
CA GLU A 66 8.87 8.86 -4.75
C GLU A 66 7.95 7.65 -4.84
N VAL A 67 7.83 6.92 -3.73
CA VAL A 67 6.97 5.76 -3.60
C VAL A 67 5.97 6.04 -2.49
N ASN A 68 4.68 5.83 -2.80
CA ASN A 68 3.60 5.96 -1.82
C ASN A 68 3.48 4.67 -1.01
N TYR A 69 3.36 4.85 0.31
CA TYR A 69 3.08 3.81 1.28
C TYR A 69 1.76 4.11 1.97
N TYR A 70 0.98 3.08 2.22
CA TYR A 70 -0.37 3.15 2.75
C TYR A 70 -0.43 2.39 4.09
N ASN A 71 -1.06 2.99 5.08
CA ASN A 71 -1.23 2.39 6.40
C ASN A 71 -2.40 1.39 6.46
N LEU A 72 -2.67 0.86 7.64
CA LEU A 72 -3.77 -0.08 7.88
C LEU A 72 -5.15 0.48 7.53
N ASP A 73 -5.39 1.79 7.71
CA ASP A 73 -6.69 2.40 7.39
C ASP A 73 -7.02 2.29 5.90
N VAL A 74 -6.02 2.20 5.03
CA VAL A 74 -6.22 1.92 3.60
C VAL A 74 -6.22 0.42 3.33
N ILE A 75 -5.33 -0.34 3.96
CA ILE A 75 -5.16 -1.78 3.70
C ILE A 75 -6.42 -2.57 4.06
N ILE A 76 -7.04 -2.27 5.20
CA ILE A 76 -8.24 -2.95 5.70
C ILE A 76 -9.39 -2.85 4.69
N PRO A 77 -9.88 -1.66 4.32
CA PRO A 77 -11.03 -1.54 3.43
C PRO A 77 -10.71 -1.99 2.00
N VAL A 78 -9.45 -1.92 1.55
CA VAL A 78 -9.02 -2.59 0.31
C VAL A 78 -9.19 -4.12 0.43
N GLY A 79 -8.75 -4.73 1.53
CA GLY A 79 -8.90 -6.17 1.79
C GLY A 79 -10.37 -6.63 1.75
N TYR A 80 -11.29 -5.84 2.29
CA TYR A 80 -12.73 -6.11 2.22
C TYR A 80 -13.31 -6.05 0.80
N ARG A 81 -12.76 -5.19 -0.07
CA ARG A 81 -13.20 -5.01 -1.46
C ARG A 81 -12.60 -6.01 -2.44
N VAL A 82 -11.47 -6.62 -2.09
CA VAL A 82 -10.79 -7.61 -2.94
C VAL A 82 -11.50 -8.96 -2.92
N LYS A 83 -11.91 -9.45 -4.09
CA LYS A 83 -12.36 -10.83 -4.29
C LYS A 83 -11.17 -11.78 -4.49
N SER A 84 -10.58 -12.28 -3.42
CA SER A 84 -9.56 -13.36 -3.43
C SER A 84 -9.73 -14.29 -2.23
N VAL A 85 -9.08 -15.47 -2.27
CA VAL A 85 -9.04 -16.40 -1.13
C VAL A 85 -8.44 -15.71 0.09
N GLN A 86 -7.36 -14.94 -0.11
CA GLN A 86 -6.69 -14.15 0.91
C GLN A 86 -7.61 -13.04 1.45
N GLY A 87 -8.34 -12.34 0.59
CA GLY A 87 -9.33 -11.35 1.00
C GLY A 87 -10.52 -11.98 1.75
N THR A 88 -10.90 -13.22 1.44
CA THR A 88 -11.86 -13.99 2.25
C THR A 88 -11.31 -14.32 3.62
N GLN A 89 -10.06 -14.83 3.71
CA GLN A 89 -9.41 -15.10 4.99
C GLN A 89 -9.25 -13.84 5.85
N PHE A 90 -9.07 -12.67 5.22
CA PHE A 90 -9.00 -11.39 5.91
C PHE A 90 -10.33 -11.00 6.61
N ARG A 91 -11.45 -11.63 6.25
CA ARG A 91 -12.80 -11.33 6.75
C ARG A 91 -13.33 -12.33 7.79
N ILE A 92 -12.63 -13.43 8.06
CA ILE A 92 -13.04 -14.53 8.97
C ILE A 92 -12.23 -14.43 10.25
#